data_AF-A0A0F6U1W6-F1
#
_entry.id   AF-A0A0F6U1W6-F1
#
_cell.length_a   1.000
_cell.length_b   1.000
_cell.length_c   1.000
_cell.angle_alpha   90.00
_cell.angle_beta   90.00
_cell.angle_gamma   90.00
#
_symmetry.space_group_name_H-M   'P 1'
#
loop_
_entity.id
_entity.type
_entity.pdbx_description
1 polymer ?
#
loop_
_entity_poly.entity_id
_entity_poly.type
_entity_poly.pdbx_seq_one_letter_code
_entity_poly.pdbx_strand_id
1 'polypeptide(L)'
;MPNLSTPQDVKDALHQSLSVLRSLEECALLDYPNYSNLGDHLIWLGDILYLSKTAKIKIKYTAHANSFSEDDLERKAGKSPIIFTGGGNLGDLWAKYQNCREKIIARYHDRPIFILPQSIYFKSQENLQKTAKIFNSHPDLTIFVRDDYSYAIAGEHFGNCRIIKAPDMAFEMVNLPALPNITATKNSILYIDRVDTERNSAFSASKLEIPDLVVEDWISLQWMNKLPEKWVYIPGLARLIREGWQRGLATPNQWLSRQKWELFHPYASVFKDIDNPRLHQKSWSLMHSGIYQLKQYPIVITNRLHVHILCLLLDIPHLVFPGSYYKIKAFYDTWTHQIPIAKLVEDPLQTKVALQELHNRLG
;
A
#
# COMPACT_ATOMS: atom_id res chain seq x y z
N MET A 1 19.65 -16.34 -7.82
CA MET A 1 18.47 -15.57 -7.34
C MET A 1 17.28 -15.99 -8.20
N PRO A 2 16.05 -16.00 -7.67
CA PRO A 2 14.86 -16.25 -8.49
C PRO A 2 14.79 -15.23 -9.63
N ASN A 3 14.35 -15.67 -10.80
CA ASN A 3 14.04 -14.78 -11.91
C ASN A 3 12.72 -14.06 -11.57
N LEU A 4 12.76 -12.74 -11.41
CA LEU A 4 11.62 -11.90 -11.00
C LEU A 4 11.21 -10.96 -12.14
N SER A 5 11.03 -11.55 -13.33
CA SER A 5 10.81 -10.83 -14.58
C SER A 5 9.37 -10.35 -14.79
N THR A 6 8.42 -10.89 -14.02
CA THR A 6 7.00 -10.57 -14.13
C THR A 6 6.37 -10.26 -12.76
N PRO A 7 5.25 -9.50 -12.72
CA PRO A 7 4.49 -9.33 -11.48
C PRO A 7 4.04 -10.65 -10.84
N GLN A 8 3.77 -11.69 -11.65
CA GLN A 8 3.39 -13.01 -11.15
C GLN A 8 4.55 -13.67 -10.39
N ASP A 9 5.79 -13.58 -10.90
CA ASP A 9 6.98 -14.10 -10.20
C ASP A 9 7.13 -13.45 -8.81
N VAL A 10 6.87 -12.14 -8.72
CA VAL A 10 6.90 -11.41 -7.44
C VAL A 10 5.76 -11.84 -6.51
N LYS A 11 4.55 -12.10 -7.03
CA LYS A 11 3.46 -12.67 -6.22
C LYS A 11 3.78 -14.07 -5.71
N ASP A 12 4.43 -14.90 -6.52
CA ASP A 12 4.82 -16.25 -6.11
C ASP A 12 5.89 -16.21 -5.01
N ALA A 13 6.85 -15.29 -5.12
CA ALA A 13 7.81 -15.00 -4.04
C ALA A 13 7.12 -14.53 -2.76
N LEU A 14 6.09 -13.67 -2.86
CA LEU A 14 5.25 -13.26 -1.74
C LEU A 14 4.59 -14.46 -1.05
N HIS A 15 3.97 -15.34 -1.84
CA HIS A 15 3.29 -16.52 -1.32
C HIS A 15 4.25 -17.50 -0.64
N GLN A 16 5.45 -17.65 -1.18
CA GLN A 16 6.50 -18.48 -0.57
C GLN A 16 6.91 -17.93 0.79
N SER A 17 7.20 -16.62 0.89
CA SER A 17 7.60 -16.00 2.14
C SER A 17 6.51 -16.05 3.20
N LEU A 18 5.24 -15.84 2.82
CA LEU A 18 4.09 -15.85 3.73
C LEU A 18 3.59 -17.26 4.08
N SER A 19 4.29 -18.32 3.66
CA SER A 19 3.88 -19.71 3.90
C SER A 19 3.69 -20.04 5.38
N VAL A 20 4.44 -19.39 6.28
CA VAL A 20 4.33 -19.55 7.74
C VAL A 20 2.96 -19.13 8.29
N LEU A 21 2.21 -18.30 7.58
CA LEU A 21 0.85 -17.88 7.98
C LEU A 21 -0.21 -18.94 7.64
N ARG A 22 0.08 -19.89 6.74
CA ARG A 22 -0.92 -20.85 6.25
C ARG A 22 -1.38 -21.86 7.30
N SER A 23 -0.69 -21.97 8.42
CA SER A 23 -1.10 -22.79 9.56
C SER A 23 -2.14 -22.11 10.46
N LEU A 24 -2.43 -20.83 10.24
CA LEU A 24 -3.40 -20.09 11.04
C LEU A 24 -4.82 -20.37 10.52
N GLU A 25 -5.78 -20.51 11.44
CA GLU A 25 -7.20 -20.62 11.09
C GLU A 25 -7.92 -19.26 11.16
N GLU A 26 -7.50 -18.41 12.10
CA GLU A 26 -8.09 -17.10 12.36
C GLU A 26 -7.05 -16.09 12.87
N CYS A 27 -7.36 -14.80 12.75
CA CYS A 27 -6.48 -13.72 13.20
C CYS A 27 -7.24 -12.44 13.53
N ALA A 28 -6.59 -11.54 14.28
CA ALA A 28 -6.91 -10.12 14.32
C ALA A 28 -5.98 -9.34 13.37
N LEU A 29 -6.53 -8.49 12.50
CA LEU A 29 -5.75 -7.67 11.55
C LEU A 29 -5.80 -6.19 11.97
N LEU A 30 -4.66 -5.64 12.37
CA LEU A 30 -4.54 -4.32 12.96
C LEU A 30 -3.84 -3.32 12.04
N ASP A 31 -3.83 -2.04 12.46
CA ASP A 31 -3.24 -0.90 11.75
C ASP A 31 -3.96 -0.50 10.44
N TYR A 32 -5.30 -0.65 10.37
CA TYR A 32 -6.10 -0.17 9.22
C TYR A 32 -5.79 1.29 8.86
N PRO A 33 -5.41 1.63 7.60
CA PRO A 33 -4.94 2.95 7.24
C PRO A 33 -6.09 3.96 7.07
N ASN A 34 -6.62 4.51 8.17
CA ASN A 34 -7.74 5.46 8.11
C ASN A 34 -7.31 6.89 7.73
N TYR A 35 -6.69 7.08 6.57
CA TYR A 35 -6.25 8.37 6.04
C TYR A 35 -6.26 8.35 4.50
N SER A 36 -5.66 9.33 3.83
CA SER A 36 -5.87 9.58 2.39
C SER A 36 -4.83 8.97 1.47
N ASN A 37 -3.74 8.39 2.00
CA ASN A 37 -2.72 7.75 1.19
C ASN A 37 -3.25 6.44 0.60
N LEU A 38 -3.50 6.45 -0.72
CA LEU A 38 -4.05 5.30 -1.43
C LEU A 38 -3.14 4.07 -1.35
N GLY A 39 -1.81 4.27 -1.29
CA GLY A 39 -0.86 3.17 -1.25
C GLY A 39 -1.07 2.22 -0.06
N ASP A 40 -1.35 2.77 1.12
CA ASP A 40 -1.57 1.95 2.30
C ASP A 40 -2.91 1.20 2.23
N HIS A 41 -3.90 1.76 1.53
CA HIS A 41 -5.14 1.02 1.23
C HIS A 41 -4.92 -0.14 0.26
N LEU A 42 -3.97 -0.05 -0.68
CA LEU A 42 -3.60 -1.18 -1.55
C LEU A 42 -2.97 -2.32 -0.75
N ILE A 43 -2.08 -1.99 0.19
CA ILE A 43 -1.50 -2.96 1.14
C ILE A 43 -2.62 -3.64 1.92
N TRP A 44 -3.50 -2.86 2.55
CA TRP A 44 -4.61 -3.39 3.35
C TRP A 44 -5.52 -4.34 2.57
N LEU A 45 -5.81 -4.02 1.31
CA LEU A 45 -6.58 -4.90 0.42
C LEU A 45 -5.79 -6.16 0.08
N GLY A 46 -4.48 -6.05 -0.19
CA GLY A 46 -3.58 -7.18 -0.36
C GLY A 46 -3.60 -8.12 0.86
N ASP A 47 -3.54 -7.57 2.07
CA ASP A 47 -3.63 -8.33 3.32
C ASP A 47 -4.95 -9.09 3.41
N ILE A 48 -6.08 -8.41 3.22
CA ILE A 48 -7.40 -9.03 3.28
C ILE A 48 -7.52 -10.16 2.27
N LEU A 49 -7.13 -9.91 1.01
CA LEU A 49 -7.27 -10.88 -0.05
C LEU A 49 -6.37 -12.09 0.18
N TYR A 50 -5.12 -11.87 0.59
CA TYR A 50 -4.21 -12.96 0.89
C TYR A 50 -4.74 -13.80 2.05
N LEU A 51 -5.04 -13.17 3.19
CA LEU A 51 -5.48 -13.86 4.39
C LEU A 51 -6.79 -14.63 4.13
N SER A 52 -7.82 -13.99 3.58
CA SER A 52 -9.15 -14.59 3.43
C SER A 52 -9.30 -15.52 2.21
N LYS A 53 -8.71 -15.18 1.06
CA LYS A 53 -8.93 -15.92 -0.19
C LYS A 53 -7.82 -16.92 -0.49
N THR A 54 -6.58 -16.58 -0.19
CA THR A 54 -5.41 -17.41 -0.50
C THR A 54 -5.09 -18.34 0.66
N ALA A 55 -4.87 -17.79 1.86
CA ALA A 55 -4.52 -18.54 3.06
C ALA A 55 -5.74 -19.12 3.81
N LYS A 56 -6.97 -18.68 3.48
CA LYS A 56 -8.23 -19.12 4.10
C LYS A 56 -8.33 -18.85 5.62
N ILE A 57 -7.64 -17.82 6.09
CA ILE A 57 -7.64 -17.34 7.48
C ILE A 57 -8.85 -16.43 7.71
N LYS A 58 -9.60 -16.68 8.79
CA LYS A 58 -10.73 -15.84 9.20
C LYS A 58 -10.25 -14.60 9.94
N ILE A 59 -10.56 -13.42 9.41
CA ILE A 59 -10.22 -12.13 10.07
C ILE A 59 -11.34 -11.76 11.04
N LYS A 60 -11.11 -11.96 12.33
CA LYS A 60 -12.11 -11.83 13.41
C LYS A 60 -12.27 -10.42 13.96
N TYR A 61 -11.22 -9.62 13.88
CA TYR A 61 -11.18 -8.27 14.41
C TYR A 61 -10.32 -7.38 13.51
N THR A 62 -10.79 -6.16 13.26
CA THR A 62 -10.00 -5.14 12.55
C THR A 62 -10.03 -3.80 13.27
N ALA A 63 -8.91 -3.08 13.29
CA ALA A 63 -8.85 -1.76 13.91
C ALA A 63 -7.79 -0.85 13.29
N HIS A 64 -8.05 0.46 13.36
CA HIS A 64 -7.01 1.49 13.24
C HIS A 64 -6.39 1.75 14.62
N ALA A 65 -5.17 2.28 14.66
CA ALA A 65 -4.47 2.63 15.90
C ALA A 65 -5.29 3.50 16.88
N ASN A 66 -6.22 4.35 16.41
CA ASN A 66 -7.09 5.14 17.29
C ASN A 66 -8.35 4.43 17.77
N SER A 67 -8.79 3.41 17.03
CA SER A 67 -10.05 2.71 17.31
C SER A 67 -9.81 1.30 17.87
N PHE A 68 -8.56 0.99 18.19
CA PHE A 68 -8.19 -0.26 18.83
C PHE A 68 -8.82 -0.32 20.22
N SER A 69 -9.48 -1.44 20.51
CA SER A 69 -10.14 -1.73 21.77
C SER A 69 -9.73 -3.12 22.21
N GLU A 70 -9.07 -3.20 23.37
CA GLU A 70 -8.64 -4.47 23.95
C GLU A 70 -9.83 -5.37 24.26
N ASP A 71 -10.91 -4.81 24.80
CA ASP A 71 -12.14 -5.55 25.10
C ASP A 71 -12.76 -6.15 23.84
N ASP A 72 -12.77 -5.41 22.73
CA ASP A 72 -13.29 -5.92 21.46
C ASP A 72 -12.35 -6.96 20.83
N LEU A 73 -11.04 -6.80 20.96
CA LEU A 73 -10.06 -7.80 20.52
C LEU A 73 -10.30 -9.11 21.26
N GLU A 74 -10.34 -9.09 22.59
CA GLU A 74 -10.56 -10.28 23.41
C GLU A 74 -11.92 -10.92 23.15
N ARG A 75 -12.98 -10.11 23.05
CA ARG A 75 -14.33 -10.61 22.82
C ARG A 75 -14.53 -11.21 21.43
N LYS A 76 -13.95 -10.62 20.38
CA LYS A 76 -14.17 -11.05 18.99
C LYS A 76 -13.15 -12.08 18.50
N ALA A 77 -11.89 -11.94 18.91
CA ALA A 77 -10.77 -12.75 18.43
C ALA A 77 -10.15 -13.65 19.50
N GLY A 78 -10.52 -13.51 20.78
CA GLY A 78 -9.98 -14.36 21.86
C GLY A 78 -8.46 -14.34 21.84
N LYS A 79 -7.83 -15.54 21.81
CA LYS A 79 -6.37 -15.72 21.70
C LYS A 79 -5.85 -15.87 20.26
N SER A 80 -6.64 -15.49 19.26
CA SER A 80 -6.20 -15.51 17.86
C SER A 80 -4.88 -14.75 17.68
N PRO A 81 -3.97 -15.21 16.80
CA PRO A 81 -2.81 -14.46 16.36
C PRO A 81 -3.12 -13.01 15.99
N ILE A 82 -2.21 -12.09 16.33
CA ILE A 82 -2.30 -10.68 15.95
C ILE A 82 -1.43 -10.45 14.71
N ILE A 83 -2.00 -9.84 13.68
CA ILE A 83 -1.31 -9.49 12.45
C ILE A 83 -1.40 -7.97 12.27
N PHE A 84 -0.25 -7.30 12.14
CA PHE A 84 -0.18 -5.91 11.71
C PHE A 84 -0.06 -5.83 10.19
N THR A 85 -0.77 -4.88 9.57
CA THR A 85 -0.64 -4.60 8.13
C THR A 85 0.81 -4.25 7.73
N GLY A 86 1.13 -4.44 6.46
CA GLY A 86 2.42 -4.06 5.88
C GLY A 86 2.58 -2.55 5.69
N GLY A 87 3.64 -2.14 4.99
CA GLY A 87 3.82 -0.77 4.54
C GLY A 87 5.14 -0.12 4.89
N GLY A 88 5.10 1.17 5.26
CA GLY A 88 6.32 1.96 5.52
C GLY A 88 6.25 2.75 6.81
N ASN A 89 5.68 2.15 7.86
CA ASN A 89 5.43 2.80 9.16
C ASN A 89 6.06 2.08 10.36
N LEU A 90 7.01 1.16 10.13
CA LEU A 90 7.88 0.62 11.18
C LEU A 90 9.08 1.56 11.36
N GLY A 91 8.97 2.47 12.33
CA GLY A 91 9.90 3.57 12.46
C GLY A 91 9.40 4.73 13.32
N ASP A 92 10.23 5.77 13.46
CA ASP A 92 9.94 6.94 14.30
C ASP A 92 9.34 8.14 13.56
N LEU A 93 9.22 8.09 12.22
CA LEU A 93 8.50 9.10 11.44
C LEU A 93 7.00 9.13 11.76
N TRP A 94 6.43 7.99 12.13
CA TRP A 94 4.99 7.81 12.35
C TRP A 94 4.69 7.32 13.76
N ALA A 95 5.21 8.06 14.76
CA ALA A 95 5.22 7.69 16.18
C ALA A 95 3.89 7.15 16.72
N LYS A 96 2.76 7.68 16.25
CA LYS A 96 1.42 7.19 16.64
C LYS A 96 1.22 5.70 16.37
N TYR A 97 1.52 5.24 15.15
CA TYR A 97 1.33 3.84 14.75
C TYR A 97 2.36 2.95 15.45
N GLN A 98 3.61 3.42 15.49
CA GLN A 98 4.70 2.73 16.19
C GLN A 98 4.40 2.54 17.68
N ASN A 99 3.91 3.57 18.38
CA ASN A 99 3.56 3.50 19.79
C ASN A 99 2.38 2.55 20.06
N CYS A 100 1.38 2.51 19.16
CA CYS A 100 0.26 1.57 19.30
C CYS A 100 0.76 0.12 19.15
N ARG A 101 1.57 -0.16 18.13
CA ARG A 101 2.19 -1.46 17.89
C ARG A 101 3.07 -1.92 19.04
N GLU A 102 3.95 -1.05 19.54
CA GLU A 102 4.82 -1.35 20.69
C GLU A 102 4.03 -1.72 21.94
N LYS A 103 2.92 -1.01 22.22
CA LYS A 103 2.04 -1.33 23.36
C LYS A 103 1.39 -2.70 23.23
N ILE A 104 0.92 -3.05 22.04
CA ILE A 104 0.28 -4.34 21.78
C ILE A 104 1.31 -5.47 21.90
N ILE A 105 2.49 -5.33 21.28
CA ILE A 105 3.56 -6.33 21.35
C ILE A 105 4.04 -6.52 22.79
N ALA A 106 4.18 -5.46 23.58
CA ALA A 106 4.57 -5.55 24.99
C ALA A 106 3.49 -6.17 25.90
N ARG A 107 2.24 -6.25 25.44
CA ARG A 107 1.09 -6.72 26.25
C ARG A 107 0.77 -8.19 25.98
N TYR A 108 0.72 -8.59 24.71
CA TYR A 108 0.14 -9.87 24.29
C TYR A 108 1.17 -10.96 24.08
N HIS A 109 1.81 -11.43 25.16
CA HIS A 109 2.80 -12.52 25.10
C HIS A 109 2.19 -13.93 25.01
N ASP A 110 0.87 -14.07 25.05
CA ASP A 110 0.17 -15.37 25.11
C ASP A 110 -0.26 -15.92 23.74
N ARG A 111 0.16 -15.26 22.65
CA ARG A 111 -0.21 -15.59 21.26
C ARG A 111 0.86 -15.09 20.28
N PRO A 112 0.98 -15.71 19.10
CA PRO A 112 1.93 -15.24 18.09
C PRO A 112 1.52 -13.88 17.51
N ILE A 113 2.52 -13.07 17.18
CA ILE A 113 2.35 -11.78 16.51
C ILE A 113 3.13 -11.76 15.20
N PHE A 114 2.49 -11.27 14.14
CA PHE A 114 3.09 -11.10 12.82
C PHE A 114 3.03 -9.63 12.40
N ILE A 115 4.13 -9.09 11.89
CA ILE A 115 4.16 -7.80 11.20
C ILE A 115 4.37 -8.09 9.72
N LEU A 116 3.33 -7.88 8.89
CA LEU A 116 3.39 -8.07 7.44
C LEU A 116 4.43 -7.15 6.78
N PRO A 117 4.84 -7.39 5.52
CA PRO A 117 6.01 -6.77 4.90
C PRO A 117 6.12 -5.24 5.10
N GLN A 118 7.10 -4.80 5.89
CA GLN A 118 7.36 -3.39 6.22
C GLN A 118 8.70 -2.91 5.65
N SER A 119 8.78 -1.62 5.29
CA SER A 119 10.05 -0.89 5.24
C SER A 119 10.36 -0.34 6.63
N ILE A 120 11.61 -0.49 7.06
CA ILE A 120 12.11 -0.03 8.36
C ILE A 120 12.92 1.26 8.17
N TYR A 121 12.61 2.26 8.99
CA TYR A 121 13.41 3.48 9.06
C TYR A 121 13.29 4.16 10.43
N PHE A 122 14.42 4.34 11.09
CA PHE A 122 14.52 5.13 12.32
C PHE A 122 15.51 6.27 12.09
N LYS A 123 15.07 7.50 12.35
CA LYS A 123 15.96 8.66 12.38
C LYS A 123 16.78 8.69 13.67
N SER A 124 16.20 8.25 14.78
CA SER A 124 16.84 8.18 16.10
C SER A 124 17.25 6.75 16.43
N GLN A 125 18.56 6.57 16.70
CA GLN A 125 19.10 5.30 17.19
C GLN A 125 18.51 4.89 18.54
N GLU A 126 18.21 5.86 19.41
CA GLU A 126 17.58 5.61 20.71
C GLU A 126 16.18 5.00 20.54
N ASN A 127 15.38 5.52 19.60
CA ASN A 127 14.06 4.97 19.30
C ASN A 127 14.17 3.54 18.74
N LEU A 128 15.14 3.29 17.86
CA LEU A 128 15.41 1.94 17.34
C LEU A 128 15.77 0.96 18.46
N GLN A 129 16.66 1.36 19.37
CA GLN A 129 17.05 0.54 20.53
C GLN A 129 15.86 0.26 21.47
N LYS A 130 15.01 1.27 21.72
CA LYS A 130 13.77 1.11 22.49
C LYS A 130 12.84 0.09 21.82
N THR A 131 12.57 0.24 20.53
CA THR A 131 11.73 -0.69 19.76
C THR A 131 12.32 -2.10 19.79
N ALA A 132 13.63 -2.23 19.58
CA ALA A 132 14.33 -3.52 19.60
C ALA A 132 14.18 -4.23 20.95
N LYS A 133 14.30 -3.50 22.07
CA LYS A 133 14.07 -4.08 23.41
C LYS A 133 12.66 -4.63 23.55
N ILE A 134 11.65 -3.91 23.08
CA ILE A 134 10.25 -4.36 23.14
C ILE A 134 10.05 -5.59 22.27
N PHE A 135 10.46 -5.52 21.00
CA PHE A 135 10.23 -6.59 20.02
C PHE A 135 10.95 -7.87 20.43
N ASN A 136 12.21 -7.78 20.87
CA ASN A 136 13.00 -8.93 21.32
C ASN A 136 12.52 -9.53 22.64
N SER A 137 11.60 -8.87 23.36
CA SER A 137 11.00 -9.42 24.58
C SER A 137 9.80 -10.33 24.31
N HIS A 138 9.24 -10.28 23.09
CA HIS A 138 8.09 -11.09 22.71
C HIS A 138 8.52 -12.52 22.35
N PRO A 139 7.86 -13.56 22.87
CA PRO A 139 8.30 -14.96 22.70
C PRO A 139 8.09 -15.51 21.29
N ASP A 140 7.13 -14.96 20.53
CA ASP A 140 6.79 -15.42 19.18
C ASP A 140 6.38 -14.24 18.29
N LEU A 141 7.38 -13.43 17.89
CA LEU A 141 7.21 -12.30 16.99
C LEU A 141 7.89 -12.60 15.65
N THR A 142 7.10 -12.59 14.56
CA THR A 142 7.60 -12.69 13.18
C THR A 142 7.49 -11.33 12.49
N ILE A 143 8.57 -10.87 11.88
CA ILE A 143 8.66 -9.59 11.18
C ILE A 143 8.98 -9.86 9.71
N PHE A 144 8.04 -9.51 8.84
CA PHE A 144 8.26 -9.48 7.41
C PHE A 144 8.81 -8.11 7.01
N VAL A 145 9.87 -8.10 6.21
CA VAL A 145 10.48 -6.88 5.68
C VAL A 145 10.53 -6.92 4.16
N ARG A 146 10.27 -5.77 3.53
CA ARG A 146 9.98 -5.71 2.09
C ARG A 146 11.11 -5.27 1.18
N ASP A 147 12.29 -5.05 1.72
CA ASP A 147 13.45 -4.64 0.94
C ASP A 147 14.75 -5.04 1.66
N ASP A 148 15.84 -5.15 0.90
CA ASP A 148 17.14 -5.59 1.43
C ASP A 148 17.71 -4.65 2.50
N TYR A 149 17.45 -3.35 2.38
CA TYR A 149 17.86 -2.36 3.39
C TYR A 149 17.16 -2.65 4.73
N SER A 150 15.85 -2.85 4.71
CA SER A 150 15.06 -3.16 5.90
C SER A 150 15.42 -4.54 6.47
N TYR A 151 15.74 -5.51 5.60
CA TYR A 151 16.21 -6.83 6.03
C TYR A 151 17.52 -6.75 6.83
N ALA A 152 18.46 -5.92 6.40
CA ALA A 152 19.71 -5.71 7.12
C ALA A 152 19.48 -5.12 8.53
N ILE A 153 18.67 -4.05 8.64
CA ILE A 153 18.35 -3.43 9.94
C ILE A 153 17.66 -4.44 10.87
N ALA A 154 16.69 -5.19 10.34
CA ALA A 154 15.96 -6.17 11.13
C ALA A 154 16.87 -7.28 11.66
N GLY A 155 17.78 -7.79 10.83
CA GLY A 155 18.76 -8.80 11.22
C GLY A 155 19.75 -8.31 12.29
N GLU A 156 20.10 -7.02 12.29
CA GLU A 156 21.01 -6.43 13.27
C GLU A 156 20.34 -6.19 14.64
N HIS A 157 19.08 -5.73 14.65
CA HIS A 157 18.44 -5.23 15.87
C HIS A 157 17.37 -6.14 16.47
N PHE A 158 16.73 -7.01 15.70
CA PHE A 158 15.59 -7.83 16.15
C PHE A 158 15.95 -9.31 16.27
N GLY A 159 17.09 -9.60 16.91
CA GLY A 159 17.70 -10.94 16.95
C GLY A 159 16.88 -12.06 17.63
N ASN A 160 15.90 -11.74 18.47
CA ASN A 160 14.98 -12.74 19.05
C ASN A 160 13.70 -12.93 18.22
N CYS A 161 13.49 -12.11 17.19
CA CYS A 161 12.34 -12.19 16.32
C CYS A 161 12.65 -13.07 15.10
N ARG A 162 11.63 -13.70 14.53
CA ARG A 162 11.77 -14.36 13.24
C ARG A 162 11.70 -13.34 12.11
N ILE A 163 12.80 -13.12 11.39
CA ILE A 163 12.86 -12.15 10.29
C ILE A 163 12.72 -12.85 8.95
N ILE A 164 11.75 -12.42 8.14
CA ILE A 164 11.48 -12.99 6.81
C ILE A 164 11.44 -11.87 5.77
N LYS A 165 12.15 -12.05 4.67
CA LYS A 165 12.08 -11.13 3.53
C LYS A 165 10.90 -11.50 2.62
N ALA A 166 10.07 -10.53 2.25
CA ALA A 166 8.86 -10.76 1.46
C ALA A 166 8.51 -9.53 0.63
N PRO A 167 8.03 -9.67 -0.63
CA PRO A 167 7.49 -8.55 -1.41
C PRO A 167 6.35 -7.81 -0.71
N ASP A 168 5.94 -6.67 -1.26
CA ASP A 168 4.81 -5.90 -0.74
C ASP A 168 3.48 -6.64 -0.91
N MET A 169 2.59 -6.52 0.08
CA MET A 169 1.29 -7.21 0.10
C MET A 169 0.38 -6.80 -1.06
N ALA A 170 0.57 -5.62 -1.65
CA ALA A 170 -0.17 -5.20 -2.83
C ALA A 170 0.03 -6.14 -4.03
N PHE A 171 1.12 -6.93 -4.10
CA PHE A 171 1.31 -7.95 -5.14
C PHE A 171 0.30 -9.10 -5.07
N GLU A 172 -0.41 -9.29 -3.96
CA GLU A 172 -1.53 -10.25 -3.93
C GLU A 172 -2.57 -9.95 -5.02
N MET A 173 -2.66 -8.69 -5.44
CA MET A 173 -3.60 -8.20 -6.43
C MET A 173 -3.21 -8.48 -7.89
N VAL A 174 -2.07 -9.14 -8.16
CA VAL A 174 -1.71 -9.57 -9.52
C VAL A 174 -2.82 -10.46 -10.08
N ASN A 175 -3.20 -10.19 -11.34
CA ASN A 175 -4.29 -10.83 -12.07
C ASN A 175 -5.68 -10.62 -11.44
N LEU A 176 -5.87 -9.63 -10.55
CA LEU A 176 -7.21 -9.19 -10.21
C LEU A 176 -7.94 -8.73 -11.47
N PRO A 177 -9.20 -9.16 -11.69
CA PRO A 177 -9.99 -8.68 -12.81
C PRO A 177 -10.03 -7.15 -12.80
N ALA A 178 -9.27 -6.53 -13.71
CA ALA A 178 -9.24 -5.08 -13.80
C ALA A 178 -10.63 -4.56 -14.21
N LEU A 179 -10.84 -3.26 -14.03
CA LEU A 179 -12.00 -2.58 -14.61
C LEU A 179 -12.02 -2.83 -16.12
N PRO A 180 -13.03 -3.54 -16.68
CA PRO A 180 -13.16 -3.65 -18.12
C PRO A 180 -13.42 -2.25 -18.68
N ASN A 181 -12.77 -1.92 -19.80
CA ASN A 181 -13.05 -0.77 -20.66
C ASN A 181 -12.58 0.61 -20.17
N ILE A 182 -11.47 0.71 -19.44
CA ILE A 182 -10.73 1.99 -19.35
C ILE A 182 -9.49 1.85 -20.23
N THR A 183 -9.61 2.33 -21.47
CA THR A 183 -8.46 2.59 -22.35
C THR A 183 -7.88 3.95 -22.01
N ALA A 184 -6.58 4.13 -22.23
CA ALA A 184 -5.97 5.45 -22.12
C ALA A 184 -6.71 6.43 -23.04
N THR A 185 -7.23 7.51 -22.45
CA THR A 185 -8.00 8.54 -23.18
C THR A 185 -7.17 9.78 -23.44
N LYS A 186 -6.00 9.89 -22.78
CA LYS A 186 -5.09 11.02 -22.89
C LYS A 186 -3.83 10.58 -23.63
N ASN A 187 -3.26 11.51 -24.40
CA ASN A 187 -1.96 11.33 -25.04
C ASN A 187 -0.79 11.85 -24.17
N SER A 188 -1.10 12.42 -23.01
CA SER A 188 -0.12 13.01 -22.08
C SER A 188 0.53 11.98 -21.16
N ILE A 189 1.65 12.37 -20.55
CA ILE A 189 2.34 11.59 -19.52
C ILE A 189 1.86 12.05 -18.14
N LEU A 190 1.47 11.13 -17.27
CA LEU A 190 1.13 11.46 -15.88
C LEU A 190 2.36 11.38 -15.00
N TYR A 191 2.74 12.47 -14.34
CA TYR A 191 3.69 12.46 -13.25
C TYR A 191 2.97 12.54 -11.91
N ILE A 192 2.97 11.43 -11.17
CA ILE A 192 2.57 11.42 -9.76
C ILE A 192 3.75 11.88 -8.90
N ASP A 193 3.76 13.16 -8.55
CA ASP A 193 4.77 13.82 -7.72
C ASP A 193 4.23 14.06 -6.30
N ARG A 194 4.88 13.49 -5.29
CA ARG A 194 4.50 13.70 -3.88
C ARG A 194 4.61 15.17 -3.50
N VAL A 195 3.67 15.64 -2.67
CA VAL A 195 3.73 16.99 -2.08
C VAL A 195 4.24 17.02 -0.63
N ASP A 196 4.54 15.86 -0.05
CA ASP A 196 4.96 15.71 1.36
C ASP A 196 6.49 15.72 1.54
N THR A 197 6.95 15.50 2.76
CA THR A 197 8.38 15.52 3.14
C THR A 197 9.20 14.42 2.48
N GLU A 198 8.57 13.39 1.89
CA GLU A 198 9.26 12.34 1.13
C GLU A 198 9.55 12.75 -0.33
N ARG A 199 9.22 13.99 -0.72
CA ARG A 199 9.51 14.53 -2.05
C ARG A 199 11.00 14.85 -2.23
N ASN A 200 11.59 14.35 -3.32
CA ASN A 200 12.93 14.73 -3.76
C ASN A 200 12.85 15.90 -4.76
N SER A 201 13.35 17.07 -4.35
CA SER A 201 13.30 18.31 -5.15
C SER A 201 14.20 18.30 -6.40
N ALA A 202 15.11 17.33 -6.53
CA ALA A 202 15.89 17.13 -7.75
C ALA A 202 14.99 16.73 -8.93
N PHE A 203 13.89 16.02 -8.67
CA PHE A 203 12.95 15.51 -9.67
C PHE A 203 11.68 16.36 -9.80
N SER A 204 11.74 17.65 -9.46
CA SER A 204 10.59 18.54 -9.63
C SER A 204 10.24 18.68 -11.12
N ALA A 205 8.95 18.64 -11.46
CA ALA A 205 8.47 18.72 -12.84
C ALA A 205 9.06 19.86 -13.67
N SER A 206 9.27 21.04 -13.07
CA SER A 206 9.87 22.21 -13.73
C SER A 206 11.30 21.99 -14.22
N LYS A 207 12.05 21.04 -13.64
CA LYS A 207 13.43 20.70 -14.02
C LYS A 207 13.51 19.60 -15.09
N LEU A 208 12.44 18.83 -15.27
CA LEU A 208 12.43 17.68 -16.17
C LEU A 208 12.18 18.09 -17.63
N GLU A 209 11.49 19.23 -17.84
CA GLU A 209 11.20 19.80 -19.17
C GLU A 209 10.60 18.78 -20.16
N ILE A 210 9.69 17.93 -19.68
CA ILE A 210 9.02 16.90 -20.48
C ILE A 210 7.75 17.51 -21.11
N PRO A 211 7.55 17.39 -22.43
CA PRO A 211 6.33 17.86 -23.08
C PRO A 211 5.11 17.03 -22.63
N ASP A 212 3.93 17.65 -22.66
CA ASP A 212 2.65 17.00 -22.32
C ASP A 212 2.65 16.29 -20.95
N LEU A 213 3.38 16.84 -19.98
CA LEU A 213 3.46 16.33 -18.62
C LEU A 213 2.31 16.87 -17.76
N VAL A 214 1.45 15.99 -17.28
CA VAL A 214 0.41 16.31 -16.30
C VAL A 214 0.93 15.94 -14.91
N VAL A 215 1.05 16.91 -14.02
CA VAL A 215 1.57 16.71 -12.66
C VAL A 215 0.43 16.67 -11.67
N GLU A 216 0.26 15.54 -11.00
CA GLU A 216 -0.78 15.32 -10.00
C GLU A 216 -0.21 14.57 -8.78
N ASP A 217 -0.99 14.46 -7.72
CA ASP A 217 -0.78 13.48 -6.65
C ASP A 217 -2.03 12.55 -6.60
N TRP A 218 -2.09 11.62 -5.65
CA TRP A 218 -3.24 10.73 -5.48
C TRP A 218 -4.54 11.52 -5.43
N ILE A 219 -5.49 11.15 -6.28
CA ILE A 219 -6.81 11.79 -6.34
C ILE A 219 -7.54 11.75 -4.97
N SER A 220 -7.26 10.75 -4.14
CA SER A 220 -7.80 10.62 -2.79
C SER A 220 -7.40 11.75 -1.84
N LEU A 221 -6.23 12.37 -2.04
CA LEU A 221 -5.76 13.51 -1.23
C LEU A 221 -6.66 14.74 -1.43
N GLN A 222 -7.23 14.91 -2.63
CA GLN A 222 -8.10 16.02 -2.97
C GLN A 222 -9.49 15.90 -2.31
N TRP A 223 -9.96 14.68 -2.06
CA TRP A 223 -11.34 14.41 -1.62
C TRP A 223 -11.49 14.14 -0.12
N MET A 224 -10.41 13.78 0.56
CA MET A 224 -10.45 13.51 2.01
C MET A 224 -10.21 14.76 2.86
N ASN A 225 -9.56 15.79 2.30
CA ASN A 225 -9.20 17.01 3.03
C ASN A 225 -10.12 18.21 2.77
N LYS A 226 -11.16 18.08 1.93
CA LYS A 226 -12.10 19.17 1.63
C LYS A 226 -13.50 18.87 2.20
N LEU A 227 -13.72 19.23 3.46
CA LEU A 227 -15.08 19.52 3.92
C LEU A 227 -15.37 20.99 3.56
N PRO A 228 -16.49 21.31 2.88
CA PRO A 228 -16.83 22.71 2.60
C PRO A 228 -17.08 23.45 3.93
N GLU A 229 -16.35 24.55 4.15
CA GLU A 229 -16.30 25.34 5.41
C GLU A 229 -17.65 25.89 5.92
N LYS A 230 -18.74 25.80 5.14
CA LYS A 230 -19.99 26.53 5.42
C LYS A 230 -21.26 25.67 5.51
N TRP A 231 -21.16 24.36 5.73
CA TRP A 231 -22.34 23.48 5.69
C TRP A 231 -22.67 22.82 7.02
N VAL A 232 -23.97 22.85 7.37
CA VAL A 232 -24.53 22.14 8.53
C VAL A 232 -24.47 20.64 8.28
N TYR A 233 -23.80 19.93 9.19
CA TYR A 233 -23.64 18.48 9.11
C TYR A 233 -24.97 17.77 9.36
N ILE A 234 -25.58 17.24 8.30
CA ILE A 234 -26.75 16.36 8.37
C ILE A 234 -26.30 14.94 7.94
N PRO A 235 -26.25 13.95 8.86
CA PRO A 235 -25.88 12.58 8.54
C PRO A 235 -26.81 12.01 7.45
N GLY A 236 -26.25 11.58 6.31
CA GLY A 236 -27.00 11.06 5.15
C GLY A 236 -26.99 11.98 3.93
N LEU A 237 -27.28 13.28 4.10
CA LEU A 237 -27.27 14.26 3.01
C LEU A 237 -25.83 14.64 2.60
N ALA A 238 -24.92 14.75 3.57
CA ALA A 238 -23.49 14.94 3.32
C ALA A 238 -22.88 13.77 2.52
N ARG A 239 -23.40 12.54 2.67
CA ARG A 239 -22.97 11.36 1.89
C ARG A 239 -23.40 11.49 0.43
N LEU A 240 -24.65 11.85 0.18
CA LEU A 240 -25.19 12.06 -1.17
C LEU A 240 -24.49 13.21 -1.90
N ILE A 241 -24.15 14.30 -1.20
CA ILE A 241 -23.44 15.44 -1.79
C ILE A 241 -21.94 15.13 -1.96
N ARG A 242 -21.31 14.36 -1.07
CA ARG A 242 -19.91 13.97 -1.22
C ARG A 242 -19.71 12.91 -2.32
N GLU A 243 -20.60 11.94 -2.42
CA GLU A 243 -20.58 10.90 -3.46
C GLU A 243 -21.10 11.42 -4.81
N GLY A 244 -22.08 12.34 -4.79
CA GLY A 244 -22.71 12.93 -5.97
C GLY A 244 -21.98 14.17 -6.49
N TRP A 245 -21.62 15.14 -5.65
CA TRP A 245 -21.05 16.42 -6.08
C TRP A 245 -19.51 16.41 -6.19
N GLN A 246 -18.79 15.86 -5.21
CA GLN A 246 -17.31 15.78 -5.27
C GLN A 246 -16.77 14.61 -6.12
N ARG A 247 -17.54 13.52 -6.25
CA ARG A 247 -17.07 12.25 -6.85
C ARG A 247 -17.96 11.70 -7.99
N GLY A 248 -19.06 12.37 -8.31
CA GLY A 248 -20.07 11.88 -9.28
C GLY A 248 -20.28 12.84 -10.45
N LEU A 249 -20.51 14.12 -10.16
CA LEU A 249 -20.83 15.15 -11.16
C LEU A 249 -19.59 15.68 -11.91
N ALA A 250 -18.40 15.62 -11.33
CA ALA A 250 -17.16 15.99 -12.02
C ALA A 250 -16.71 14.97 -13.08
N THR A 251 -17.08 13.69 -12.92
CA THR A 251 -16.70 12.57 -13.80
C THR A 251 -17.82 11.50 -13.86
N PRO A 252 -18.93 11.73 -14.58
CA PRO A 252 -20.09 10.82 -14.60
C PRO A 252 -19.76 9.38 -14.99
N ASN A 253 -18.81 9.19 -15.92
CA ASN A 253 -18.34 7.87 -16.35
C ASN A 253 -17.59 7.13 -15.24
N GLN A 254 -16.86 7.84 -14.38
CA GLN A 254 -16.17 7.27 -13.22
C GLN A 254 -17.18 6.80 -12.18
N TRP A 255 -18.30 7.50 -12.00
CA TRP A 255 -19.35 7.11 -11.07
C TRP A 255 -19.98 5.77 -11.44
N LEU A 256 -20.39 5.59 -12.70
CA LEU A 256 -20.95 4.33 -13.20
C LEU A 256 -19.94 3.18 -13.08
N SER A 257 -18.68 3.43 -13.44
CA SER A 257 -17.58 2.46 -13.28
C SER A 257 -17.41 2.04 -11.81
N ARG A 258 -17.47 3.00 -10.88
CA ARG A 258 -17.34 2.73 -9.45
C ARG A 258 -18.49 1.90 -8.90
N GLN A 259 -19.73 2.20 -9.28
CA GLN A 259 -20.87 1.40 -8.85
C GLN A 259 -20.75 -0.05 -9.33
N LYS A 260 -20.28 -0.26 -10.58
CA LYS A 260 -20.03 -1.61 -11.08
C LYS A 260 -18.93 -2.32 -10.30
N TRP A 261 -17.86 -1.61 -9.96
CA TRP A 261 -16.74 -2.11 -9.15
C TRP A 261 -17.15 -2.49 -7.73
N GLU A 262 -17.98 -1.68 -7.09
CA GLU A 262 -18.42 -1.92 -5.71
C GLU A 262 -19.46 -3.04 -5.63
N LEU A 263 -20.33 -3.18 -6.64
CA LEU A 263 -21.44 -4.14 -6.61
C LEU A 263 -21.16 -5.48 -7.28
N PHE A 264 -20.40 -5.50 -8.38
CA PHE A 264 -20.28 -6.69 -9.24
C PHE A 264 -18.87 -7.27 -9.31
N HIS A 265 -17.87 -6.63 -8.69
CA HIS A 265 -16.53 -7.20 -8.70
C HIS A 265 -16.47 -8.50 -7.88
N PRO A 266 -15.82 -9.59 -8.37
CA PRO A 266 -15.85 -10.90 -7.72
C PRO A 266 -15.33 -10.92 -6.27
N TYR A 267 -14.49 -9.95 -5.91
CA TYR A 267 -13.90 -9.82 -4.59
C TYR A 267 -14.66 -8.89 -3.64
N ALA A 268 -15.69 -8.18 -4.11
CA ALA A 268 -16.45 -7.25 -3.27
C ALA A 268 -17.22 -7.95 -2.14
N SER A 269 -17.59 -9.23 -2.34
CA SER A 269 -18.28 -10.03 -1.31
C SER A 269 -17.40 -10.38 -0.12
N VAL A 270 -16.08 -10.47 -0.32
CA VAL A 270 -15.10 -10.85 0.73
C VAL A 270 -15.21 -9.96 1.96
N PHE A 271 -15.49 -8.68 1.74
CA PHE A 271 -15.55 -7.70 2.83
C PHE A 271 -16.73 -7.91 3.78
N LYS A 272 -17.82 -8.58 3.34
CA LYS A 272 -19.05 -8.73 4.13
C LYS A 272 -18.85 -9.61 5.36
N ASP A 273 -17.93 -10.56 5.26
CA ASP A 273 -17.69 -11.59 6.29
C ASP A 273 -16.54 -11.21 7.23
N ILE A 274 -15.98 -9.99 7.09
CA ILE A 274 -14.87 -9.48 7.90
C ILE A 274 -15.38 -8.38 8.84
N ASP A 275 -14.82 -8.32 10.05
CA ASP A 275 -15.13 -7.27 11.02
C ASP A 275 -14.94 -5.86 10.42
N ASN A 276 -15.91 -4.97 10.65
CA ASN A 276 -15.97 -3.61 10.09
C ASN A 276 -15.94 -3.54 8.56
N PRO A 277 -16.92 -4.14 7.84
CA PRO A 277 -16.95 -4.21 6.37
C PRO A 277 -16.81 -2.85 5.67
N ARG A 278 -17.31 -1.78 6.31
CA ARG A 278 -17.25 -0.41 5.79
C ARG A 278 -15.81 0.11 5.61
N LEU A 279 -14.87 -0.32 6.46
CA LEU A 279 -13.47 0.08 6.34
C LEU A 279 -12.87 -0.47 5.04
N HIS A 280 -13.13 -1.74 4.75
CA HIS A 280 -12.58 -2.40 3.57
C HIS A 280 -13.23 -1.91 2.29
N GLN A 281 -14.54 -1.64 2.32
CA GLN A 281 -15.25 -1.00 1.22
C GLN A 281 -14.69 0.40 0.92
N LYS A 282 -14.29 1.17 1.94
CA LYS A 282 -13.61 2.45 1.74
C LYS A 282 -12.26 2.26 1.03
N SER A 283 -11.42 1.32 1.47
CA SER A 283 -10.17 0.97 0.77
C SER A 283 -10.45 0.55 -0.68
N TRP A 284 -11.47 -0.28 -0.91
CA TRP A 284 -11.87 -0.79 -2.22
C TRP A 284 -12.26 0.35 -3.20
N SER A 285 -13.01 1.33 -2.69
CA SER A 285 -13.40 2.53 -3.44
C SER A 285 -12.21 3.44 -3.74
N LEU A 286 -11.24 3.53 -2.83
CA LEU A 286 -10.00 4.28 -3.05
C LEU A 286 -9.13 3.61 -4.12
N MET A 287 -8.96 2.29 -4.06
CA MET A 287 -8.26 1.52 -5.10
C MET A 287 -8.86 1.77 -6.48
N HIS A 288 -10.19 1.72 -6.63
CA HIS A 288 -10.88 2.06 -7.87
C HIS A 288 -10.44 3.42 -8.41
N SER A 289 -10.38 4.41 -7.52
CA SER A 289 -10.04 5.78 -7.89
C SER A 289 -8.60 5.90 -8.38
N GLY A 290 -7.66 5.18 -7.76
CA GLY A 290 -6.27 5.11 -8.20
C GLY A 290 -6.13 4.40 -9.55
N ILE A 291 -6.77 3.25 -9.73
CA ILE A 291 -6.80 2.54 -11.02
C ILE A 291 -7.35 3.43 -12.12
N TYR A 292 -8.49 4.09 -11.85
CA TYR A 292 -9.13 4.98 -12.81
C TYR A 292 -8.20 6.14 -13.19
N GLN A 293 -7.52 6.76 -12.21
CA GLN A 293 -6.56 7.86 -12.43
C GLN A 293 -5.41 7.41 -13.33
N LEU A 294 -4.73 6.31 -13.01
CA LEU A 294 -3.56 5.84 -13.76
C LEU A 294 -3.92 5.37 -15.16
N LYS A 295 -5.03 4.62 -15.32
CA LYS A 295 -5.46 4.09 -16.63
C LYS A 295 -5.88 5.15 -17.65
N GLN A 296 -6.02 6.43 -17.27
CA GLN A 296 -6.26 7.49 -18.25
C GLN A 296 -5.04 7.78 -19.13
N TYR A 297 -3.85 7.37 -18.70
CA TYR A 297 -2.58 7.76 -19.31
C TYR A 297 -1.80 6.53 -19.81
N PRO A 298 -1.11 6.63 -20.96
CA PRO A 298 -0.33 5.53 -21.53
C PRO A 298 1.00 5.30 -20.81
N ILE A 299 1.57 6.35 -20.21
CA ILE A 299 2.85 6.30 -19.47
C ILE A 299 2.69 7.08 -18.16
N VAL A 300 3.28 6.52 -17.10
CA VAL A 300 3.34 7.16 -15.77
C VAL A 300 4.78 7.43 -15.36
N ILE A 301 5.02 8.52 -14.65
CA ILE A 301 6.25 8.81 -13.92
C ILE A 301 5.86 8.91 -12.44
N THR A 302 6.66 8.37 -11.53
CA THR A 302 6.32 8.47 -10.11
C THR A 302 7.50 8.43 -9.16
N ASN A 303 7.36 9.16 -8.04
CA ASN A 303 8.17 9.03 -6.84
C ASN A 303 7.35 8.43 -5.66
N ARG A 304 6.32 7.63 -5.96
CA ARG A 304 5.55 6.86 -4.98
C ARG A 304 5.67 5.36 -5.25
N LEU A 305 6.12 4.61 -4.24
CA LEU A 305 6.26 3.15 -4.32
C LEU A 305 4.97 2.45 -4.78
N HIS A 306 3.83 2.83 -4.23
CA HIS A 306 2.57 2.17 -4.57
C HIS A 306 1.99 2.59 -5.91
N VAL A 307 2.42 3.72 -6.50
CA VAL A 307 2.11 4.02 -7.90
C VAL A 307 2.93 3.08 -8.79
N HIS A 308 4.21 2.89 -8.48
CA HIS A 308 5.06 1.91 -9.17
C HIS A 308 4.42 0.51 -9.13
N ILE A 309 4.07 0.01 -7.93
CA ILE A 309 3.41 -1.30 -7.80
C ILE A 309 2.09 -1.33 -8.56
N LEU A 310 1.22 -0.32 -8.43
CA LEU A 310 -0.05 -0.32 -9.13
C LEU A 310 0.12 -0.28 -10.66
N CYS A 311 1.13 0.41 -11.18
CA CYS A 311 1.46 0.37 -12.62
C CYS A 311 1.90 -1.04 -13.05
N LEU A 312 2.71 -1.74 -12.24
CA LEU A 312 3.06 -3.14 -12.50
C LEU A 312 1.82 -4.05 -12.55
N LEU A 313 0.87 -3.87 -11.63
CA LEU A 313 -0.37 -4.65 -11.58
C LEU A 313 -1.30 -4.37 -12.78
N LEU A 314 -1.24 -3.16 -13.33
CA LEU A 314 -2.10 -2.70 -14.41
C LEU A 314 -1.46 -2.80 -15.80
N ASP A 315 -0.21 -3.29 -15.87
CA ASP A 315 0.60 -3.33 -17.07
C ASP A 315 0.76 -1.94 -17.72
N ILE A 316 1.00 -0.92 -16.89
CA ILE A 316 1.23 0.47 -17.33
C ILE A 316 2.74 0.72 -17.36
N PRO A 317 3.31 1.07 -18.53
CA PRO A 317 4.68 1.52 -18.67
C PRO A 317 4.99 2.73 -17.78
N HIS A 318 6.09 2.70 -17.04
CA HIS A 318 6.42 3.81 -16.17
C HIS A 318 7.89 3.98 -15.81
N LEU A 319 8.23 5.22 -15.46
CA LEU A 319 9.49 5.57 -14.80
C LEU A 319 9.30 5.73 -13.30
N VAL A 320 10.31 5.29 -12.55
CA VAL A 320 10.36 5.38 -11.10
C VAL A 320 11.48 6.33 -10.72
N PHE A 321 11.20 7.27 -9.82
CA PHE A 321 12.20 8.16 -9.25
C PHE A 321 12.46 7.82 -7.78
N PRO A 322 13.70 8.01 -7.30
CA PRO A 322 14.02 7.84 -5.90
C PRO A 322 13.32 8.92 -5.04
N GLY A 323 12.70 8.49 -3.95
CA GLY A 323 12.22 9.38 -2.88
C GLY A 323 13.32 9.73 -1.88
N SER A 324 13.01 10.51 -0.84
CA SER A 324 13.99 11.03 0.14
C SER A 324 14.64 10.00 1.07
N TYR A 325 14.18 8.74 1.06
CA TYR A 325 14.49 7.75 2.11
C TYR A 325 14.82 6.37 1.57
N TYR A 326 15.45 6.26 0.38
CA TYR A 326 15.88 5.01 -0.29
C TYR A 326 14.78 3.93 -0.54
N LYS A 327 13.61 3.99 0.11
CA LYS A 327 12.55 2.97 0.12
C LYS A 327 12.19 2.46 -1.27
N ILE A 328 12.02 3.39 -2.21
CA ILE A 328 11.63 3.08 -3.58
C ILE A 328 12.75 2.32 -4.30
N LYS A 329 13.99 2.83 -4.21
CA LYS A 329 15.16 2.20 -4.81
C LYS A 329 15.41 0.82 -4.20
N ALA A 330 15.43 0.72 -2.87
CA ALA A 330 15.63 -0.52 -2.16
C ALA A 330 14.59 -1.59 -2.56
N PHE A 331 13.31 -1.21 -2.63
CA PHE A 331 12.26 -2.12 -3.10
C PHE A 331 12.45 -2.52 -4.58
N TYR A 332 12.72 -1.55 -5.45
CA TYR A 332 12.92 -1.77 -6.88
C TYR A 332 14.06 -2.75 -7.13
N ASP A 333 15.22 -2.49 -6.52
CA ASP A 333 16.41 -3.34 -6.63
C ASP A 333 16.14 -4.74 -6.07
N THR A 334 15.39 -4.85 -4.96
CA THR A 334 15.11 -6.16 -4.34
C THR A 334 14.18 -7.03 -5.20
N TRP A 335 13.14 -6.43 -5.82
CA TRP A 335 12.02 -7.22 -6.35
C TRP A 335 11.63 -6.97 -7.80
N THR A 336 11.84 -5.76 -8.34
CA THR A 336 11.15 -5.36 -9.59
C THR A 336 12.08 -4.84 -10.68
N HIS A 337 13.39 -4.76 -10.45
CA HIS A 337 14.38 -4.28 -11.43
C HIS A 337 14.44 -5.09 -12.73
N GLN A 338 13.97 -6.34 -12.71
CA GLN A 338 13.95 -7.24 -13.88
C GLN A 338 12.67 -7.09 -14.71
N ILE A 339 11.65 -6.36 -14.22
CA ILE A 339 10.38 -6.20 -14.92
C ILE A 339 10.53 -5.09 -15.99
N PRO A 340 10.35 -5.39 -17.28
CA PRO A 340 10.77 -4.50 -18.38
C PRO A 340 9.96 -3.20 -18.50
N ILE A 341 8.72 -3.18 -18.01
CA ILE A 341 7.80 -2.03 -18.10
C ILE A 341 8.11 -0.94 -17.07
N ALA A 342 9.10 -1.16 -16.18
CA ALA A 342 9.49 -0.23 -15.13
C ALA A 342 10.99 0.09 -15.18
N LYS A 343 11.35 1.37 -15.21
CA LYS A 343 12.76 1.81 -15.17
C LYS A 343 12.99 2.83 -14.05
N LEU A 344 13.92 2.54 -13.15
CA LEU A 344 14.40 3.50 -12.15
C LEU A 344 15.33 4.52 -12.83
N VAL A 345 15.11 5.81 -12.54
CA VAL A 345 15.95 6.92 -13.02
C VAL A 345 16.48 7.67 -11.81
N GLU A 346 17.79 7.60 -11.59
CA GLU A 346 18.47 8.23 -10.45
C GLU A 346 19.05 9.61 -10.78
N ASP A 347 19.23 9.91 -12.07
CA ASP A 347 19.65 11.22 -12.56
C ASP A 347 18.50 11.87 -13.37
N PRO A 348 17.95 13.01 -12.92
CA PRO A 348 16.91 13.74 -13.64
C PRO A 348 17.27 14.03 -15.10
N LEU A 349 18.55 14.24 -15.43
CA LEU A 349 19.00 14.52 -16.81
C LEU A 349 18.78 13.34 -17.77
N GLN A 350 18.74 12.12 -17.24
CA GLN A 350 18.51 10.91 -18.03
C GLN A 350 17.03 10.62 -18.29
N THR A 351 16.12 11.40 -17.71
CA THR A 351 14.67 11.12 -17.78
C THR A 351 14.14 11.05 -19.21
N LYS A 352 14.52 12.00 -20.08
CA LYS A 352 14.06 12.02 -21.48
C LYS A 352 14.54 10.80 -22.27
N VAL A 353 15.81 10.40 -22.07
CA VAL A 353 16.40 9.21 -22.69
C VAL A 353 15.71 7.95 -22.18
N ALA A 354 15.48 7.85 -20.87
CA ALA A 354 14.78 6.73 -20.26
C ALA A 354 13.34 6.58 -20.77
N LEU A 355 12.62 7.70 -20.99
CA LEU A 355 11.29 7.67 -21.61
C LEU A 355 11.32 7.15 -23.04
N GLN A 356 12.29 7.59 -23.85
CA GLN A 356 12.44 7.10 -25.23
C GLN A 356 12.76 5.60 -25.27
N GLU A 357 13.66 5.13 -24.42
CA GLU A 357 13.96 3.71 -24.30
C GLU A 357 12.74 2.89 -23.87
N LEU A 358 11.97 3.39 -22.91
CA LEU A 358 10.75 2.73 -22.45
C LEU A 358 9.73 2.64 -23.60
N HIS A 359 9.54 3.72 -24.35
CA HIS A 359 8.65 3.75 -25.51
C HIS A 359 9.08 2.74 -26.59
N ASN A 360 10.37 2.70 -26.92
CA ASN A 360 10.92 1.79 -27.94
C ASN A 360 10.86 0.30 -27.55
N ARG A 361 10.72 -0.03 -26.26
CA ARG A 361 10.58 -1.42 -25.79
C ARG A 361 9.15 -1.94 -25.90
N LEU A 362 8.18 -1.05 -26.09
CA LEU A 362 6.76 -1.33 -25.99
C LEU A 362 6.00 -1.12 -27.32
N GLY A 363 6.62 -0.41 -28.26
CA GLY A 363 6.27 -0.43 -29.68
C GLY A 363 7.11 -1.45 -30.43
#